data_AF-A0A6M3MCC1-F1
#
_entry.id   AF-A0A6M3MCC1-F1
#
_cell.length_a   1.000
_cell.length_b   1.000
_cell.length_c   1.000
_cell.angle_alpha   90.00
_cell.angle_beta   90.00
_cell.angle_gamma   90.00
#
_symmetry.space_group_name_H-M   'P 1'
#
loop_
_entity.id
_entity.type
_entity.pdbx_description
1 polymer ?
#
loop_
_entity_poly.entity_id
_entity_poly.type
_entity_poly.pdbx_seq_one_letter_code
_entity_poly.pdbx_strand_id
1 'polypeptide(L)'
;MADITTALQICNLGLSYLKVPTVDSITSLVAPQKEVKTICAQWYDLSRQEALRAHPWNFARGTAKLAVSATAPLFGYDSKFPLPTDFLRLRFIGEDNYGLVGIDFDFESSDYILTSREVTEHNAITITGITAADPAVVTAAAHGLSNGDTILIEDVVGMTEVNDTRFLVADKTTDTFELTTEAGVDVDASAYTAYASGGTATQVDTLNIGYIKDVEDVTYFDPLFVTYLSLVFAKNICYGVTGKTTLRRDIREMLLEASIQARAINGQDNPPRRVTRSRVLGARRRYSGGSSEVTDPKYISFN
;
A
#
# COMPACT_ATOMS: atom_id res chain seq x y z
N MET A 1 0.86 15.91 29.04
CA MET A 1 2.03 15.13 28.58
C MET A 1 2.58 15.92 27.40
N ALA A 2 3.86 16.30 27.40
CA ALA A 2 4.41 17.05 26.27
C ALA A 2 4.18 16.25 24.98
N ASP A 3 3.78 16.92 23.91
CA ASP A 3 3.56 16.24 22.63
C ASP A 3 4.87 15.61 22.16
N ILE A 4 4.83 14.29 21.98
CA ILE A 4 5.96 13.52 21.47
C ILE A 4 5.94 13.67 19.95
N THR A 5 6.91 14.40 19.41
CA THR A 5 6.98 14.78 18.00
C THR A 5 8.22 14.24 17.29
N THR A 6 9.12 13.57 18.01
CA THR A 6 10.38 13.07 17.46
C THR A 6 10.67 11.62 17.85
N ALA A 7 11.39 10.91 16.97
CA ALA A 7 11.84 9.54 17.23
C ALA A 7 12.69 9.43 18.52
N LEU A 8 13.52 10.45 18.78
CA LEU A 8 14.37 10.49 19.98
C LEU A 8 13.54 10.53 21.27
N GLN A 9 12.42 11.27 21.30
CA GLN A 9 11.53 11.29 22.44
C GLN A 9 10.87 9.93 22.70
N ILE A 10 10.54 9.17 21.64
CA ILE A 10 10.03 7.79 21.76
C ILE A 10 11.11 6.87 22.34
N CYS A 11 12.34 6.95 21.84
CA CYS A 11 13.46 6.18 22.39
C CYS A 11 13.70 6.53 23.87
N ASN A 12 13.68 7.81 24.22
CA ASN A 12 13.83 8.26 25.61
C ASN A 12 12.70 7.75 26.51
N LEU A 13 11.46 7.68 26.01
CA LEU A 13 10.34 7.07 26.72
C LEU A 13 10.58 5.56 26.95
N GLY A 14 11.07 4.84 25.94
CA GLY A 14 11.45 3.43 26.09
C GLY A 14 12.58 3.20 27.09
N LEU A 15 13.59 4.07 27.11
CA LEU A 15 14.69 4.03 28.08
C LEU A 15 14.22 4.30 29.52
N SER A 16 13.20 5.15 29.71
CA SER A 16 12.65 5.41 31.05
C SER A 16 12.00 4.17 31.65
N TYR A 17 11.30 3.36 30.84
CA TYR A 17 10.77 2.05 31.29
C TYR A 17 11.88 1.08 31.73
N LEU A 18 13.06 1.18 31.11
CA LEU A 18 14.24 0.39 31.48
C LEU A 18 14.99 0.93 32.69
N LYS A 19 14.61 2.11 33.20
CA LYS A 19 15.33 2.86 34.25
C LYS A 19 16.77 3.18 33.84
N VAL A 20 16.99 3.40 32.54
CA VAL A 20 18.27 3.84 31.96
C VAL A 20 18.19 5.36 31.75
N PRO A 21 19.25 6.13 32.05
CA PRO A 21 19.24 7.58 31.83
C PRO A 21 18.98 7.93 30.36
N THR A 22 18.18 8.98 30.14
CA THR A 22 17.80 9.45 28.79
C THR A 22 18.96 10.16 28.10
N VAL A 23 18.93 10.20 26.77
CA VAL A 23 20.04 10.71 25.95
C VAL A 23 20.37 12.18 26.22
N ASP A 24 19.36 13.02 26.51
CA ASP A 24 19.52 14.47 26.75
C ASP A 24 19.78 14.85 28.21
N SER A 25 19.56 13.94 29.16
CA SER A 25 19.85 14.18 30.59
C SER A 25 21.30 13.89 30.97
N ILE A 26 22.09 13.33 30.04
CA ILE A 26 23.47 12.94 30.29
C ILE A 26 24.39 14.05 29.75
N THR A 27 25.04 14.73 30.69
CA THR A 27 25.78 15.98 30.48
C THR A 27 27.25 15.81 30.04
N SER A 28 27.73 14.59 29.77
CA SER A 28 29.11 14.37 29.28
C SER A 28 29.23 13.24 28.25
N LEU A 29 29.88 13.56 27.13
CA LEU A 29 30.18 12.69 25.97
C LEU A 29 31.27 11.63 26.25
N VAL A 30 31.15 10.87 27.34
CA VAL A 30 32.00 9.69 27.57
C VAL A 30 31.34 8.46 26.94
N ALA A 31 32.17 7.50 26.53
CA ALA A 31 31.88 6.26 25.78
C ALA A 31 30.47 5.62 25.91
N PRO A 32 29.80 5.51 27.08
CA PRO A 32 28.45 4.92 27.13
C PRO A 32 27.37 5.69 26.35
N GLN A 33 27.55 7.00 26.12
CA GLN A 33 26.55 7.81 25.43
C GLN A 33 26.47 7.56 23.92
N LYS A 34 27.64 7.40 23.28
CA LYS A 34 27.72 7.14 21.84
C LYS A 34 27.08 5.78 21.54
N GLU A 35 27.32 4.81 22.41
CA GLU A 35 26.73 3.47 22.32
C GLU A 35 25.21 3.51 22.43
N VAL A 36 24.62 4.24 23.39
CA VAL A 36 23.15 4.33 23.52
C VAL A 36 22.51 5.01 22.31
N LYS A 37 23.08 6.10 21.78
CA LYS A 37 22.57 6.74 20.55
C LYS A 37 22.63 5.79 19.35
N THR A 38 23.72 5.03 19.20
CA THR A 38 23.85 4.02 18.14
C THR A 38 22.85 2.88 18.30
N ILE A 39 22.62 2.41 19.53
CA ILE A 39 21.58 1.40 19.84
C ILE A 39 20.19 1.94 19.49
N CYS A 40 19.87 3.18 19.89
CA CYS A 40 18.59 3.79 19.54
C CYS A 40 18.40 3.86 18.02
N ALA A 41 19.40 4.35 17.27
CA ALA A 41 19.32 4.42 15.81
C ALA A 41 19.16 3.04 15.16
N GLN A 42 19.89 2.02 15.65
CA GLN A 42 19.82 0.67 15.10
C GLN A 42 18.48 -0.02 15.34
N TRP A 43 17.90 0.15 16.53
CA TRP A 43 16.72 -0.60 16.95
C TRP A 43 15.41 0.14 16.70
N TYR A 44 15.42 1.46 16.56
CA TYR A 44 14.20 2.24 16.38
C TYR A 44 13.44 1.81 15.13
N ASP A 45 14.11 1.74 13.97
CA ASP A 45 13.45 1.39 12.71
C ASP A 45 12.88 -0.02 12.74
N LEU A 46 13.64 -0.98 13.28
CA LEU A 46 13.18 -2.36 13.46
C LEU A 46 11.95 -2.44 14.38
N SER A 47 11.97 -1.72 15.50
CA SER A 47 10.85 -1.68 16.44
C SER A 47 9.62 -0.97 15.87
N ARG A 48 9.83 0.08 15.06
CA ARG A 48 8.78 0.82 14.36
C ARG A 48 8.09 -0.06 13.33
N GLN A 49 8.86 -0.72 12.46
CA GLN A 49 8.34 -1.66 11.47
C GLN A 49 7.64 -2.85 12.14
N GLU A 50 8.18 -3.40 13.23
CA GLU A 50 7.52 -4.46 14.03
C GLU A 50 6.16 -4.00 14.55
N ALA A 51 6.10 -2.82 15.18
CA ALA A 51 4.88 -2.26 15.74
C ALA A 51 3.83 -1.98 14.66
N LEU A 52 4.24 -1.42 13.52
CA LEU A 52 3.37 -1.11 12.39
C LEU A 52 2.82 -2.38 11.73
N ARG A 53 3.64 -3.43 11.57
CA ARG A 53 3.22 -4.72 10.98
C ARG A 53 2.24 -5.50 11.86
N ALA A 54 2.32 -5.33 13.19
CA ALA A 54 1.58 -6.11 14.16
C ALA A 54 0.05 -5.94 14.06
N HIS A 55 -0.43 -4.81 13.57
CA HIS A 55 -1.85 -4.51 13.46
C HIS A 55 -2.11 -3.51 12.32
N PRO A 56 -3.24 -3.58 11.59
CA PRO A 56 -3.60 -2.57 10.59
C PRO A 56 -4.01 -1.24 11.27
N TRP A 57 -3.03 -0.45 11.70
CA TRP A 57 -3.23 0.88 12.25
C TRP A 57 -3.81 1.82 11.20
N ASN A 58 -4.81 2.62 11.57
CA ASN A 58 -5.57 3.43 10.64
C ASN A 58 -4.69 4.42 9.87
N PHE A 59 -3.78 5.09 10.58
CA PHE A 59 -2.82 6.05 10.02
C PHE A 59 -1.77 5.40 9.11
N ALA A 60 -1.49 4.11 9.30
CA ALA A 60 -0.52 3.34 8.53
C ALA A 60 -1.16 2.51 7.41
N ARG A 61 -2.46 2.66 7.13
CA ARG A 61 -3.07 2.02 5.96
C ARG A 61 -2.73 2.80 4.69
N GLY A 62 -2.30 2.09 3.66
CA GLY A 62 -2.09 2.60 2.32
C GLY A 62 -2.91 1.80 1.30
N THR A 63 -3.23 2.44 0.19
CA THR A 63 -3.75 1.80 -1.03
C THR A 63 -2.89 2.26 -2.20
N ALA A 64 -2.55 1.35 -3.09
CA ALA A 64 -1.78 1.65 -4.29
C ALA A 64 -2.36 0.90 -5.49
N LYS A 65 -2.33 1.55 -6.64
CA LYS A 65 -2.57 0.93 -7.94
C LYS A 65 -1.19 0.67 -8.55
N LEU A 66 -0.83 -0.60 -8.66
CA LEU A 66 0.47 -1.02 -9.19
C LEU A 66 0.32 -1.35 -10.67
N ALA A 67 1.20 -0.83 -11.49
CA ALA A 67 1.26 -1.21 -12.90
C ALA A 67 2.24 -2.37 -13.09
N VAL A 68 1.96 -3.27 -14.03
CA VAL A 68 2.81 -4.45 -14.29
C VAL A 68 4.25 -4.05 -14.61
N SER A 69 5.20 -4.87 -14.20
CA SER A 69 6.63 -4.73 -14.53
C SER A 69 6.86 -5.06 -16.01
N ALA A 70 7.79 -4.35 -16.66
CA ALA A 70 8.22 -4.67 -18.03
C ALA A 70 8.94 -6.02 -18.11
N THR A 71 9.45 -6.53 -16.99
CA THR A 71 10.11 -7.85 -16.92
C THR A 71 9.14 -8.89 -16.37
N ALA A 72 8.86 -9.91 -17.18
CA ALA A 72 8.04 -11.05 -16.78
C ALA A 72 8.74 -11.88 -15.68
N PRO A 73 7.97 -12.54 -14.78
CA PRO A 73 8.52 -13.50 -13.85
C PRO A 73 9.12 -14.72 -14.58
N LEU A 74 10.15 -15.33 -14.00
CA LEU A 74 10.86 -16.44 -14.64
C LEU A 74 10.02 -17.73 -14.76
N PHE A 75 9.10 -17.97 -13.82
CA PHE A 75 8.20 -19.13 -13.82
C PHE A 75 7.01 -18.92 -12.86
N GLY A 76 5.95 -19.72 -13.03
CA GLY A 76 4.88 -19.90 -12.05
C GLY A 76 3.75 -18.88 -12.08
N TYR A 77 4.05 -17.64 -12.43
CA TYR A 77 3.08 -16.54 -12.52
C TYR A 77 3.20 -15.82 -13.86
N ASP A 78 2.13 -15.14 -14.28
CA ASP A 78 2.07 -14.46 -15.58
C ASP A 78 2.60 -13.02 -15.49
N SER A 79 2.31 -12.34 -14.37
CA SER A 79 2.58 -10.91 -14.19
C SER A 79 3.28 -10.63 -12.85
N LYS A 80 4.18 -9.64 -12.87
CA LYS A 80 4.96 -9.16 -11.73
C LYS A 80 4.69 -7.68 -11.51
N PHE A 81 4.44 -7.23 -10.29
CA PHE A 81 4.14 -5.84 -9.95
C PHE A 81 5.12 -5.31 -8.91
N PRO A 82 5.77 -4.15 -9.12
CA PRO A 82 6.64 -3.53 -8.14
C PRO A 82 5.83 -3.02 -6.94
N LEU A 83 6.29 -3.33 -5.73
CA LEU A 83 5.68 -2.86 -4.49
C LEU A 83 6.12 -1.42 -4.17
N PRO A 84 5.29 -0.64 -3.46
CA PRO A 84 5.68 0.67 -2.95
C PRO A 84 6.91 0.58 -2.03
N THR A 85 7.76 1.61 -2.02
CA THR A 85 8.98 1.64 -1.20
C THR A 85 8.72 1.64 0.31
N ASP A 86 7.53 2.10 0.72
CA ASP A 86 7.06 2.10 2.11
C ASP A 86 6.25 0.82 2.44
N PHE A 87 6.25 -0.20 1.61
CA PHE A 87 5.47 -1.42 1.84
C PHE A 87 6.00 -2.23 3.04
N LEU A 88 5.13 -2.45 4.03
CA LEU A 88 5.41 -3.39 5.13
C LEU A 88 4.62 -4.68 5.00
N ARG A 89 3.31 -4.62 4.75
CA ARG A 89 2.46 -5.83 4.79
C ARG A 89 1.26 -5.70 3.89
N LEU A 90 1.00 -6.74 3.10
CA LEU A 90 -0.21 -6.84 2.28
C LEU A 90 -1.46 -7.05 3.16
N ARG A 91 -2.54 -6.36 2.80
CA ARG A 91 -3.84 -6.41 3.48
C ARG A 91 -4.91 -7.03 2.60
N PHE A 92 -5.01 -6.59 1.35
CA PHE A 92 -5.93 -7.13 0.35
C PHE A 92 -5.42 -6.79 -1.05
N ILE A 93 -5.89 -7.55 -2.03
CA ILE A 93 -5.69 -7.31 -3.46
C ILE A 93 -7.07 -7.09 -4.08
N GLY A 94 -7.19 -6.15 -5.03
CA GLY A 94 -8.44 -5.76 -5.68
C GLY A 94 -9.01 -4.44 -5.14
N GLU A 95 -10.25 -4.15 -5.53
CA GLU A 95 -10.95 -2.91 -5.16
C GLU A 95 -11.65 -3.01 -3.81
N ASP A 96 -12.11 -4.20 -3.45
CA ASP A 96 -12.85 -4.42 -2.23
C ASP A 96 -11.97 -5.03 -1.13
N ASN A 97 -12.24 -4.62 0.11
CA ASN A 97 -11.63 -5.16 1.31
C ASN A 97 -12.07 -6.61 1.63
N TYR A 98 -12.47 -7.41 0.64
CA TYR A 98 -12.92 -8.79 0.78
C TYR A 98 -11.76 -9.81 0.84
N GLY A 99 -10.62 -9.40 1.38
CA GLY A 99 -9.48 -10.28 1.69
C GLY A 99 -8.79 -10.88 0.47
N LEU A 100 -7.83 -11.79 0.74
CA LEU A 100 -6.96 -12.44 -0.26
C LEU A 100 -7.59 -13.72 -0.84
N VAL A 101 -8.92 -13.83 -0.84
CA VAL A 101 -9.60 -15.08 -1.17
C VAL A 101 -9.70 -15.24 -2.68
N GLY A 102 -9.13 -16.33 -3.22
CA GLY A 102 -9.31 -16.73 -4.62
C GLY A 102 -8.36 -16.08 -5.63
N ILE A 103 -7.33 -15.38 -5.15
CA ILE A 103 -6.24 -14.87 -6.00
C ILE A 103 -4.99 -15.67 -5.64
N ASP A 104 -4.39 -16.32 -6.63
CA ASP A 104 -3.07 -16.93 -6.48
C ASP A 104 -2.01 -15.83 -6.66
N PHE A 105 -1.20 -15.64 -5.62
CA PHE A 105 -0.15 -14.65 -5.58
C PHE A 105 1.02 -15.15 -4.75
N ASP A 106 2.22 -14.69 -5.10
CA ASP A 106 3.44 -14.91 -4.33
C ASP A 106 4.25 -13.62 -4.26
N PHE A 107 5.30 -13.60 -3.44
CA PHE A 107 6.24 -12.49 -3.36
C PHE A 107 7.59 -12.89 -3.93
N GLU A 108 8.08 -12.10 -4.88
CA GLU A 108 9.47 -12.19 -5.32
C GLU A 108 10.25 -11.09 -4.62
N SER A 109 11.16 -11.49 -3.73
CA SER A 109 11.84 -10.58 -2.78
C SER A 109 10.86 -9.73 -1.96
N SER A 110 11.34 -8.64 -1.34
CA SER A 110 10.47 -7.66 -0.67
C SER A 110 9.98 -6.57 -1.63
N ASP A 111 10.30 -6.70 -2.92
CA ASP A 111 10.13 -5.61 -3.90
C ASP A 111 8.99 -5.89 -4.89
N TYR A 112 8.52 -7.13 -5.01
CA TYR A 112 7.52 -7.48 -6.01
C TYR A 112 6.44 -8.44 -5.51
N ILE A 113 5.23 -8.26 -6.04
CA ILE A 113 4.14 -9.21 -5.95
C ILE A 113 3.90 -9.87 -7.30
N LEU A 114 3.80 -11.19 -7.30
CA LEU A 114 3.51 -12.01 -8.47
C LEU A 114 2.04 -12.41 -8.44
N THR A 115 1.36 -12.38 -9.58
CA THR A 115 -0.03 -12.82 -9.67
C THR A 115 -0.29 -13.56 -10.98
N SER A 116 -1.11 -14.61 -10.93
CA SER A 116 -1.63 -15.30 -12.10
C SER A 116 -3.08 -14.91 -12.27
N ARG A 117 -3.31 -13.81 -13.00
CA ARG A 117 -4.65 -13.43 -13.44
C ARG A 117 -4.79 -13.92 -14.87
N GLU A 118 -5.97 -14.40 -15.23
CA GLU A 118 -6.32 -14.74 -16.62
C GLU A 118 -5.92 -13.55 -17.51
N VAL A 119 -4.86 -13.73 -18.31
CA VAL A 119 -4.23 -12.67 -19.10
C VAL A 119 -5.30 -12.03 -19.95
N THR A 120 -5.66 -10.79 -19.61
CA THR A 120 -6.50 -9.98 -20.50
C THR A 120 -5.53 -9.43 -21.53
N GLU A 121 -5.32 -10.14 -22.64
CA GLU A 121 -4.47 -9.65 -23.72
C GLU A 121 -5.02 -8.30 -24.22
N HIS A 122 -4.29 -7.23 -23.91
CA HIS A 122 -4.62 -5.90 -24.37
C HIS A 122 -4.01 -5.68 -25.76
N ASN A 123 -4.85 -5.71 -26.79
CA ASN A 123 -4.41 -5.44 -28.15
C ASN A 123 -3.90 -4.00 -28.28
N ALA A 124 -2.83 -3.83 -29.06
CA ALA A 124 -2.32 -2.51 -29.41
C ALA A 124 -3.37 -1.71 -30.19
N ILE A 125 -3.67 -0.51 -29.70
CA ILE A 125 -4.60 0.44 -30.32
C ILE A 125 -3.78 1.43 -31.14
N THR A 126 -4.09 1.57 -32.42
CA THR A 126 -3.37 2.52 -33.29
C THR A 126 -3.74 3.96 -32.96
N ILE A 127 -2.72 4.80 -32.78
CA ILE A 127 -2.87 6.25 -32.63
C ILE A 127 -2.78 6.90 -34.01
N THR A 128 -3.68 7.85 -34.28
CA THR A 128 -3.69 8.61 -35.55
C THR A 128 -3.44 10.10 -35.36
N GLY A 129 -3.34 10.57 -34.12
CA GLY A 129 -2.99 11.96 -33.81
C GLY A 129 -2.81 12.19 -32.32
N ILE A 130 -1.95 13.15 -31.98
CA ILE A 130 -1.79 13.67 -30.61
C ILE A 130 -1.72 15.19 -30.70
N THR A 131 -2.50 15.90 -29.89
CA THR A 131 -2.48 17.37 -29.86
C THR A 131 -1.35 17.89 -28.97
N ALA A 132 -0.65 18.93 -29.44
CA ALA A 132 0.30 19.70 -28.63
C ALA A 132 -0.46 20.76 -27.82
N ALA A 133 -1.21 20.31 -26.81
CA ALA A 133 -2.06 21.13 -25.96
C ALA A 133 -1.94 20.71 -24.48
N ASP A 134 -2.60 21.46 -23.60
CA ASP A 134 -2.76 21.16 -22.17
C ASP A 134 -4.26 21.09 -21.86
N PRO A 135 -4.85 19.90 -21.66
CA PRO A 135 -4.24 18.56 -21.75
C PRO A 135 -3.96 18.09 -23.19
N ALA A 136 -3.01 17.16 -23.34
CA ALA A 136 -2.76 16.46 -24.60
C ALA A 136 -3.88 15.46 -24.93
N VAL A 137 -4.49 15.59 -26.10
CA VAL A 137 -5.58 14.73 -26.59
C VAL A 137 -5.04 13.77 -27.65
N VAL A 138 -5.24 12.47 -27.42
CA VAL A 138 -4.92 11.40 -28.37
C VAL A 138 -6.15 11.05 -29.18
N THR A 139 -5.97 10.90 -30.49
CA THR A 139 -6.97 10.38 -31.42
C THR A 139 -6.68 8.92 -31.73
N ALA A 140 -7.61 8.04 -31.40
CA ALA A 140 -7.53 6.60 -31.63
C ALA A 140 -8.95 6.06 -31.83
N ALA A 141 -9.29 5.68 -33.07
CA ALA A 141 -10.67 5.31 -33.41
C ALA A 141 -11.12 4.03 -32.68
N ALA A 142 -12.33 4.04 -32.12
CA ALA A 142 -12.96 2.91 -31.43
C ALA A 142 -12.03 2.20 -30.43
N HIS A 143 -11.28 2.97 -29.64
CA HIS A 143 -10.23 2.47 -28.77
C HIS A 143 -10.70 1.53 -27.64
N GLY A 144 -11.99 1.55 -27.27
CA GLY A 144 -12.56 0.66 -26.24
C GLY A 144 -12.13 0.93 -24.79
N LEU A 145 -11.11 1.77 -24.59
CA LEU A 145 -10.62 2.22 -23.28
C LEU A 145 -11.69 2.90 -22.41
N SER A 146 -11.47 2.88 -21.11
CA SER A 146 -12.26 3.56 -20.07
C SER A 146 -11.42 4.60 -19.33
N ASN A 147 -12.08 5.63 -18.77
CA ASN A 147 -11.39 6.61 -17.94
C ASN A 147 -10.74 5.91 -16.74
N GLY A 148 -9.47 6.24 -16.48
CA GLY A 148 -8.65 5.64 -15.44
C GLY A 148 -7.89 4.37 -15.87
N ASP A 149 -8.04 3.90 -17.12
CA ASP A 149 -7.18 2.85 -17.66
C ASP A 149 -5.75 3.36 -17.81
N THR A 150 -4.78 2.53 -17.43
CA THR A 150 -3.36 2.83 -17.65
C THR A 150 -2.95 2.31 -19.01
N ILE A 151 -2.34 3.16 -19.83
CA ILE A 151 -1.85 2.82 -21.15
C ILE A 151 -0.35 3.11 -21.26
N LEU A 152 0.34 2.34 -22.09
CA LEU A 152 1.71 2.59 -22.53
C LEU A 152 1.65 3.06 -23.99
N ILE A 153 2.32 4.17 -24.28
CA ILE A 153 2.44 4.69 -25.65
C ILE A 153 3.84 4.36 -26.19
N GLU A 154 3.87 3.81 -27.39
CA GLU A 154 5.09 3.39 -28.09
C GLU A 154 5.03 3.81 -29.56
N ASP A 155 6.19 3.89 -30.23
CA ASP A 155 6.33 4.10 -31.69
C ASP A 155 5.69 5.39 -32.27
N VAL A 156 5.50 6.44 -31.47
CA VAL A 156 5.06 7.76 -31.96
C VAL A 156 6.22 8.48 -32.64
N VAL A 157 5.99 9.01 -33.85
CA VAL A 157 6.93 9.87 -34.58
C VAL A 157 6.52 11.33 -34.45
N GLY A 158 7.49 12.20 -34.21
CA GLY A 158 7.29 13.64 -34.10
C GLY A 158 6.98 14.13 -32.69
N MET A 159 6.40 13.31 -31.82
CA MET A 159 6.10 13.63 -30.42
C MET A 159 6.70 12.55 -29.50
N THR A 160 8.01 12.32 -29.64
CA THR A 160 8.71 11.17 -29.03
C THR A 160 8.78 11.22 -27.51
N GLU A 161 8.50 12.39 -26.91
CA GLU A 161 8.44 12.61 -25.47
C GLU A 161 7.37 11.75 -24.78
N VAL A 162 6.35 11.31 -25.53
CA VAL A 162 5.29 10.41 -25.02
C VAL A 162 5.60 8.93 -25.21
N ASN A 163 6.72 8.57 -25.87
CA ASN A 163 7.08 7.16 -26.03
C ASN A 163 7.64 6.59 -24.72
N ASP A 164 7.46 5.28 -24.54
CA ASP A 164 7.97 4.50 -23.41
C ASP A 164 7.50 5.02 -22.04
N THR A 165 6.39 5.78 -22.04
CA THR A 165 5.80 6.39 -20.85
C THR A 165 4.36 5.93 -20.67
N ARG A 166 3.98 5.78 -19.39
CA ARG A 166 2.65 5.35 -18.99
C ARG A 166 1.78 6.55 -18.67
N PHE A 167 0.55 6.51 -19.15
CA PHE A 167 -0.45 7.54 -18.95
C PHE A 167 -1.76 6.93 -18.47
N LEU A 168 -2.56 7.76 -17.81
CA LEU A 168 -3.96 7.46 -17.51
C LEU A 168 -4.87 8.12 -18.54
N VAL A 169 -5.84 7.34 -19.01
CA VAL A 169 -6.89 7.80 -19.93
C VAL A 169 -7.87 8.69 -19.15
N ALA A 170 -8.03 9.94 -19.58
CA ALA A 170 -9.02 10.88 -19.07
C ALA A 170 -9.97 11.33 -20.19
N ASP A 171 -11.13 11.88 -19.79
CA ASP A 171 -12.12 12.52 -20.66
C ASP A 171 -12.37 11.80 -22.00
N LYS A 172 -12.52 10.47 -21.92
CA LYS A 172 -12.71 9.64 -23.10
C LYS A 172 -13.97 10.01 -23.88
N THR A 173 -13.86 9.85 -25.18
CA THR A 173 -14.98 9.72 -26.11
C THR A 173 -14.94 8.33 -26.75
N THR A 174 -15.58 8.17 -27.92
CA THR A 174 -15.49 6.92 -28.70
C THR A 174 -14.14 6.81 -29.43
N ASP A 175 -13.57 7.94 -29.83
CA ASP A 175 -12.43 8.01 -30.77
C ASP A 175 -11.27 8.88 -30.25
N THR A 176 -11.41 9.47 -29.06
CA THR A 176 -10.38 10.34 -28.46
C THR A 176 -10.33 10.16 -26.95
N PHE A 177 -9.18 10.46 -26.36
CA PHE A 177 -9.02 10.57 -24.91
C PHE A 177 -7.88 11.51 -24.56
N GLU A 178 -7.88 12.04 -23.35
CA GLU A 178 -6.83 12.91 -22.81
C GLU A 178 -5.80 12.11 -22.04
N LEU A 179 -4.55 12.59 -22.06
CA LEU A 179 -3.45 12.03 -21.27
C LEU A 179 -3.32 12.76 -19.94
N THR A 180 -3.34 11.97 -18.88
CA THR A 180 -2.92 12.41 -17.54
C THR A 180 -1.76 11.54 -17.07
N THR A 181 -0.91 12.10 -16.21
CA THR A 181 0.12 11.34 -15.49
C THR A 181 -0.53 10.30 -14.58
N GLU A 182 0.23 9.30 -14.10
CA GLU A 182 -0.29 8.31 -13.13
C GLU A 182 -0.77 8.95 -11.79
N ALA A 183 -0.37 10.20 -11.53
CA ALA A 183 -0.84 11.00 -10.40
C ALA A 183 -2.16 11.76 -10.68
N GLY A 184 -2.73 11.63 -11.89
CA GLY A 184 -3.96 12.31 -12.30
C GLY A 184 -3.79 13.80 -12.63
N VAL A 185 -2.57 14.24 -12.94
CA VAL A 185 -2.28 15.60 -13.43
C VAL A 185 -2.24 15.58 -14.95
N ASP A 186 -2.89 16.55 -15.59
CA ASP A 186 -2.92 16.74 -17.05
C ASP A 186 -1.51 16.82 -17.65
N VAL A 187 -1.32 16.18 -18.80
CA VAL A 187 -0.06 16.24 -19.54
C VAL A 187 -0.08 17.48 -20.44
N ASP A 188 0.65 18.51 -20.04
CA ASP A 188 0.94 19.67 -20.88
C ASP A 188 1.95 19.30 -21.97
N ALA A 189 1.47 19.16 -23.20
CA ALA A 189 2.29 18.89 -24.35
C ALA A 189 2.43 20.08 -25.30
N SER A 190 2.12 21.30 -24.85
CA SER A 190 2.23 22.53 -25.65
C SER A 190 3.67 22.81 -26.12
N ALA A 191 4.66 22.32 -25.37
CA ALA A 191 6.09 22.45 -25.69
C ALA A 191 6.68 21.22 -26.39
N TYR A 192 5.91 20.16 -26.61
CA TYR A 192 6.41 18.94 -27.23
C TYR A 192 6.54 19.13 -28.74
N THR A 193 7.38 18.30 -29.35
CA THR A 193 7.49 18.30 -30.81
C THR A 193 6.15 17.81 -31.41
N ALA A 194 5.73 18.41 -32.54
CA ALA A 194 4.42 18.12 -33.11
C ALA A 194 4.35 16.66 -33.62
N TYR A 195 3.25 15.97 -33.30
CA TYR A 195 2.95 14.64 -33.82
C TYR A 195 3.05 14.62 -35.35
N ALA A 196 3.77 13.63 -35.88
CA ALA A 196 3.92 13.43 -37.32
C ALA A 196 3.13 12.22 -37.81
N SER A 197 3.31 11.05 -37.18
CA SER A 197 2.66 9.80 -37.58
C SER A 197 2.93 8.66 -36.59
N GLY A 198 2.24 7.53 -36.77
CA GLY A 198 2.50 6.31 -36.00
C GLY A 198 1.95 6.37 -34.58
N GLY A 199 2.46 5.51 -33.72
CA GLY A 199 2.02 5.40 -32.34
C GLY A 199 1.06 4.24 -32.10
N THR A 200 1.30 3.52 -31.01
CA THR A 200 0.36 2.55 -30.45
C THR A 200 0.13 2.82 -28.98
N ALA A 201 -1.11 2.69 -28.53
CA ALA A 201 -1.48 2.66 -27.12
C ALA A 201 -1.84 1.22 -26.74
N THR A 202 -1.10 0.62 -25.82
CA THR A 202 -1.42 -0.68 -25.23
C THR A 202 -1.92 -0.48 -23.81
N GLN A 203 -3.05 -1.09 -23.45
CA GLN A 203 -3.51 -1.05 -22.06
C GLN A 203 -2.61 -1.94 -21.21
N VAL A 204 -2.24 -1.42 -20.05
CA VAL A 204 -1.32 -2.06 -19.11
C VAL A 204 -2.14 -2.68 -17.98
N ASP A 205 -1.84 -3.95 -17.66
CA ASP A 205 -2.42 -4.60 -16.50
C ASP A 205 -2.06 -3.84 -15.23
N THR A 206 -3.07 -3.60 -14.39
CA THR A 206 -2.90 -2.94 -13.10
C THR A 206 -3.48 -3.76 -11.96
N LEU A 207 -2.82 -3.68 -10.81
CA LEU A 207 -3.18 -4.39 -9.59
C LEU A 207 -3.43 -3.39 -8.48
N ASN A 208 -4.69 -3.28 -8.05
CA ASN A 208 -5.03 -2.53 -6.86
C ASN A 208 -4.66 -3.36 -5.62
N ILE A 209 -3.95 -2.75 -4.68
CA ILE A 209 -3.62 -3.36 -3.40
C ILE A 209 -3.95 -2.43 -2.25
N GLY A 210 -4.28 -3.02 -1.10
CA GLY A 210 -4.14 -2.35 0.17
C GLY A 210 -3.02 -2.97 0.98
N TYR A 211 -2.27 -2.11 1.65
CA TYR A 211 -1.11 -2.49 2.42
C TYR A 211 -0.98 -1.66 3.70
N ILE A 212 -0.05 -2.07 4.55
CA ILE A 212 0.43 -1.29 5.69
C ILE A 212 1.70 -0.59 5.22
N LYS A 213 1.73 0.74 5.32
CA LYS A 213 2.86 1.58 4.96
C LYS A 213 3.82 1.83 6.12
N ASP A 214 5.07 2.08 5.80
CA ASP A 214 6.13 2.43 6.74
C ASP A 214 6.09 3.93 7.05
N VAL A 215 5.38 4.29 8.13
CA VAL A 215 5.22 5.70 8.53
C VAL A 215 6.39 6.11 9.42
N GLU A 216 7.20 7.05 8.96
CA GLU A 216 8.36 7.57 9.70
C GLU A 216 8.03 8.81 10.54
N ASP A 217 7.09 9.64 10.08
CA ASP A 217 6.70 10.86 10.75
C ASP A 217 5.88 10.56 12.01
N VAL A 218 6.48 10.90 13.16
CA VAL A 218 5.95 10.65 14.51
C VAL A 218 4.70 11.46 14.80
N THR A 219 4.47 12.57 14.09
CA THR A 219 3.30 13.43 14.32
C THR A 219 1.97 12.75 13.95
N TYR A 220 2.01 11.72 13.11
CA TYR A 220 0.83 10.91 12.76
C TYR A 220 0.52 9.82 13.78
N PHE A 221 1.38 9.59 14.77
CA PHE A 221 1.21 8.50 15.73
C PHE A 221 0.21 8.87 16.83
N ASP A 222 -0.79 8.00 17.02
CA ASP A 222 -1.70 8.13 18.15
C ASP A 222 -0.95 8.04 19.49
N PRO A 223 -1.32 8.79 20.55
CA PRO A 223 -0.62 8.75 21.83
C PRO A 223 -0.50 7.36 22.47
N LEU A 224 -1.51 6.50 22.28
CA LEU A 224 -1.47 5.10 22.72
C LEU A 224 -0.54 4.26 21.85
N PHE A 225 -0.45 4.53 20.55
CA PHE A 225 0.52 3.89 19.68
C PHE A 225 1.95 4.29 20.04
N VAL A 226 2.19 5.57 20.38
CA VAL A 226 3.50 6.03 20.88
C VAL A 226 3.93 5.24 22.12
N THR A 227 3.01 5.03 23.07
CA THR A 227 3.28 4.22 24.26
C THR A 227 3.59 2.77 23.88
N TYR A 228 2.77 2.17 23.01
CA TYR A 228 2.99 0.82 22.51
C TYR A 228 4.36 0.67 21.81
N LEU A 229 4.71 1.58 20.89
CA LEU A 229 5.98 1.58 20.18
C LEU A 229 7.17 1.73 21.14
N SER A 230 7.07 2.61 22.14
CA SER A 230 8.13 2.77 23.14
C SER A 230 8.38 1.50 23.95
N LEU A 231 7.33 0.72 24.23
CA LEU A 231 7.42 -0.58 24.91
C LEU A 231 7.97 -1.68 23.97
N VAL A 232 7.62 -1.67 22.68
CA VAL A 232 8.22 -2.57 21.68
C VAL A 232 9.73 -2.33 21.59
N PHE A 233 10.12 -1.05 21.51
CA PHE A 233 11.52 -0.63 21.54
C PHE A 233 12.21 -1.10 22.81
N ALA A 234 11.65 -0.78 23.99
CA ALA A 234 12.21 -1.20 25.27
C ALA A 234 12.38 -2.72 25.37
N LYS A 235 11.39 -3.51 24.92
CA LYS A 235 11.44 -4.99 24.89
C LYS A 235 12.61 -5.51 24.06
N ASN A 236 12.87 -4.90 22.90
CA ASN A 236 13.90 -5.33 21.97
C ASN A 236 15.31 -5.07 22.53
N ILE A 237 15.53 -3.92 23.16
CA ILE A 237 16.85 -3.56 23.71
C ILE A 237 17.08 -4.04 25.16
N CYS A 238 16.02 -4.39 25.91
CA CYS A 238 16.08 -4.64 27.36
C CYS A 238 17.21 -5.57 27.78
N TYR A 239 17.34 -6.72 27.14
CA TYR A 239 18.34 -7.72 27.53
C TYR A 239 19.76 -7.26 27.21
N GLY A 240 19.96 -6.67 26.03
CA GLY A 240 21.28 -6.17 25.61
C GLY A 240 21.79 -5.02 26.49
N VAL A 241 20.89 -4.16 26.96
CA VAL A 241 21.26 -2.98 27.77
C VAL A 241 21.36 -3.29 29.27
N THR A 242 20.43 -4.10 29.81
CA THR A 242 20.31 -4.26 31.28
C THR A 242 20.74 -5.64 31.80
N GLY A 243 20.78 -6.67 30.95
CA GLY A 243 21.01 -8.06 31.34
C GLY A 243 19.91 -8.69 32.23
N LYS A 244 18.84 -7.95 32.58
CA LYS A 244 17.80 -8.39 33.53
C LYS A 244 16.64 -9.07 32.82
N THR A 245 16.47 -10.37 33.07
CA THR A 245 15.38 -11.17 32.48
C THR A 245 14.01 -10.88 33.10
N THR A 246 13.96 -10.54 34.39
CA THR A 246 12.71 -10.17 35.10
C THR A 246 12.12 -8.87 34.56
N LEU A 247 12.95 -7.83 34.41
CA LEU A 247 12.53 -6.55 33.81
C LEU A 247 11.96 -6.75 32.40
N ARG A 248 12.56 -7.63 31.60
CA ARG A 248 12.05 -7.96 30.26
C ARG A 248 10.67 -8.63 30.31
N ARG A 249 10.39 -9.45 31.32
CA ARG A 249 9.07 -10.07 31.52
C ARG A 249 8.04 -8.99 31.87
N ASP A 250 8.36 -8.12 32.82
CA ASP A 250 7.44 -7.06 33.25
C ASP A 250 7.12 -6.10 32.08
N ILE A 251 8.11 -5.77 31.23
CA ILE A 251 7.88 -4.99 30.00
C ILE A 251 6.99 -5.71 28.99
N ARG A 252 7.10 -7.04 28.87
CA ARG A 252 6.20 -7.81 27.99
C ARG A 252 4.76 -7.78 28.49
N GLU A 253 4.55 -7.77 29.80
CA GLU A 253 3.21 -7.65 30.40
C GLU A 253 2.63 -6.25 30.12
N MET A 254 3.40 -5.18 30.37
CA MET A 254 2.98 -3.81 30.02
C MET A 254 2.73 -3.63 28.51
N LEU A 255 3.55 -4.25 27.67
CA LEU A 255 3.37 -4.24 26.21
C LEU A 255 2.06 -4.89 25.80
N LEU A 256 1.69 -6.02 26.44
CA LEU A 256 0.45 -6.71 26.13
C LEU A 256 -0.75 -5.81 26.44
N GLU A 257 -0.77 -5.16 27.59
CA GLU A 257 -1.82 -4.21 28.00
C GLU A 257 -1.91 -3.02 27.02
N ALA A 258 -0.77 -2.39 26.72
CA ALA A 258 -0.70 -1.27 25.78
C ALA A 258 -1.17 -1.68 24.38
N SER A 259 -0.85 -2.91 23.94
CA SER A 259 -1.27 -3.41 22.63
C SER A 259 -2.79 -3.56 22.54
N ILE A 260 -3.45 -4.01 23.61
CA ILE A 260 -4.90 -4.18 23.66
C ILE A 260 -5.59 -2.82 23.62
N GLN A 261 -5.11 -1.87 24.42
CA GLN A 261 -5.67 -0.51 24.48
C GLN A 261 -5.50 0.23 23.15
N ALA A 262 -4.30 0.22 22.57
CA ALA A 262 -4.02 0.88 21.31
C ALA A 262 -4.88 0.30 20.17
N ARG A 263 -5.02 -1.03 20.10
CA ARG A 263 -5.88 -1.69 19.10
C ARG A 263 -7.36 -1.36 19.31
N ALA A 264 -7.82 -1.30 20.56
CA ALA A 264 -9.21 -0.99 20.87
C ALA A 264 -9.59 0.42 20.42
N ILE A 265 -8.77 1.43 20.71
CA ILE A 265 -9.01 2.81 20.28
C ILE A 265 -8.94 2.93 18.75
N ASN A 266 -7.91 2.35 18.12
CA ASN A 266 -7.82 2.32 16.66
C ASN A 266 -9.06 1.68 16.00
N GLY A 267 -9.66 0.67 16.65
CA GLY A 267 -10.90 0.05 16.19
C GLY A 267 -12.13 0.97 16.29
N GLN A 268 -12.16 1.91 17.24
CA GLN A 268 -13.24 2.88 17.40
C GLN A 268 -13.23 3.95 16.32
N ASP A 269 -12.04 4.38 15.87
CA ASP A 269 -11.89 5.46 14.88
C ASP A 269 -12.36 5.10 13.46
N ASN A 270 -12.57 3.82 13.16
CA ASN A 270 -13.19 3.40 11.90
C ASN A 270 -14.16 2.23 12.15
N PRO A 271 -15.39 2.51 12.60
CA PRO A 271 -16.33 1.46 12.96
C PRO A 271 -16.65 0.59 11.73
N PRO A 272 -16.88 -0.72 11.92
CA PRO A 272 -17.19 -1.62 10.81
C PRO A 272 -18.39 -1.09 10.01
N ARG A 273 -18.22 -0.95 8.69
CA ARG A 273 -19.32 -0.62 7.79
C ARG A 273 -20.40 -1.69 7.94
N ARG A 274 -21.57 -1.30 8.47
CA ARG A 274 -22.74 -2.19 8.52
C ARG A 274 -23.20 -2.44 7.09
N VAL A 275 -22.93 -3.63 6.57
CA VAL A 275 -23.53 -4.08 5.30
C VAL A 275 -25.00 -4.39 5.58
N THR A 276 -25.85 -3.37 5.50
CA THR A 276 -27.29 -3.54 5.59
C THR A 276 -27.76 -4.23 4.31
N ARG A 277 -27.84 -5.57 4.33
CA ARG A 277 -28.52 -6.30 3.25
C ARG A 277 -30.00 -5.93 3.32
N SER A 278 -30.47 -5.10 2.38
CA SER A 278 -31.88 -4.76 2.29
C SER A 278 -32.72 -6.04 2.15
N ARG A 279 -33.73 -6.19 3.02
CA ARG A 279 -34.68 -7.32 2.97
C ARG A 279 -35.34 -7.46 1.59
N VAL A 280 -35.51 -6.35 0.87
CA VAL A 280 -36.14 -6.31 -0.45
C VAL A 280 -35.25 -6.91 -1.55
N LEU A 281 -33.93 -6.67 -1.50
CA LEU A 281 -32.95 -7.25 -2.43
C LEU A 281 -32.74 -8.76 -2.16
N GLY A 282 -32.74 -9.17 -0.89
CA GLY A 282 -32.69 -10.59 -0.51
C GLY A 282 -33.97 -11.37 -0.88
N ALA A 283 -35.14 -10.71 -0.85
CA ALA A 283 -36.42 -11.31 -1.22
C ALA A 283 -36.54 -11.57 -2.73
N ARG A 284 -35.98 -10.71 -3.59
CA ARG A 284 -35.96 -10.95 -5.05
C ARG A 284 -35.14 -12.20 -5.43
N ARG A 285 -34.05 -12.49 -4.71
CA ARG A 285 -33.27 -13.74 -4.90
C ARG A 285 -34.03 -15.00 -4.53
N ARG A 286 -35.05 -14.91 -3.67
CA ARG A 286 -35.91 -16.07 -3.32
C ARG A 286 -37.04 -16.30 -4.32
N TYR A 287 -37.34 -15.33 -5.20
CA TYR A 287 -38.47 -15.41 -6.12
C TYR A 287 -38.05 -15.80 -7.56
N SER A 288 -36.75 -15.79 -7.89
CA SER A 288 -36.25 -16.31 -9.16
C SER A 288 -35.55 -17.65 -8.91
N GLY A 289 -36.35 -18.71 -8.90
CA GLY A 289 -35.92 -20.09 -8.69
C GLY A 289 -36.87 -21.05 -9.42
N GLY A 290 -37.06 -20.83 -10.72
CA GLY A 290 -37.47 -21.90 -11.62
C GLY A 290 -36.25 -22.78 -11.90
N SER A 291 -36.31 -24.00 -11.36
CA SER A 291 -35.46 -25.18 -11.61
C SER A 291 -34.24 -25.03 -12.53
N SER A 292 -33.05 -25.00 -11.95
CA SER A 292 -31.95 -25.87 -12.37
C SER A 292 -31.07 -26.15 -11.16
N GLU A 293 -31.04 -27.42 -10.75
CA GLU A 293 -30.15 -27.89 -9.71
C GLU A 293 -28.71 -27.75 -10.19
N VAL A 294 -27.97 -26.79 -9.64
CA VAL A 294 -26.52 -26.89 -9.51
C VAL A 294 -26.25 -27.03 -8.02
N THR A 295 -26.17 -28.28 -7.58
CA THR A 295 -25.61 -28.63 -6.28
C THR A 295 -24.14 -28.25 -6.28
N ASP A 296 -23.79 -27.14 -5.65
CA ASP A 296 -22.40 -26.84 -5.30
C ASP A 296 -22.02 -27.72 -4.08
N PRO A 297 -21.13 -28.71 -4.22
CA PRO A 297 -20.98 -29.79 -3.23
C PRO A 297 -20.18 -29.41 -1.97
N LYS A 298 -20.00 -28.13 -1.62
CA LYS A 298 -19.06 -27.72 -0.56
C LYS A 298 -19.64 -27.14 0.73
N TYR A 299 -20.95 -27.04 0.89
CA TYR A 299 -21.53 -26.58 2.16
C TYR A 299 -22.62 -27.52 2.68
N ILE A 300 -22.18 -28.53 3.44
CA ILE A 300 -23.03 -29.22 4.41
C ILE A 300 -22.94 -28.42 5.72
N SER A 301 -24.01 -27.70 6.07
CA SER A 301 -24.17 -27.15 7.42
C SER A 301 -24.89 -28.17 8.30
N PHE A 302 -24.22 -28.68 9.33
CA PHE A 302 -24.86 -29.43 10.42
C PHE A 302 -25.59 -28.45 11.36
N ASN A 303 -26.81 -28.83 11.76
CA ASN A 303 -27.52 -28.23 12.89
C ASN A 303 -26.81 -28.51 14.21
#